data_AF-X1APQ5-F1
#
_entry.id   AF-X1APQ5-F1
#
_cell.length_a   1.000
_cell.length_b   1.000
_cell.length_c   1.000
_cell.angle_alpha   90.00
_cell.angle_beta   90.00
_cell.angle_gamma   90.00
#
_symmetry.space_group_name_H-M   'P 1'
#
loop_
_entity.id
_entity.type
_entity.pdbx_description
1 polymer ?
#
loop_
_entity_poly.entity_id
_entity_poly.type
_entity_poly.pdbx_seq_one_letter_code
_entity_poly.pdbx_strand_id
1 'polypeptide(L)'
;MKKRNKILDTIKKITSEFDFILFFTTVLLIIYGLILINSAIGLNKFSFNFDFSSFFNKQLVWVGLGLLIFFIVLFLNYIWLEKFWWAIYIINLLGLIAVFIFGHVSGGARSWIGWGMLKVQPSEFFKIGIIIAVAGY
;
A
#
# COMPACT_ATOMS: atom_id res chain seq x y z
N MET A 1 24.24 5.83 -24.32
CA MET A 1 23.02 6.15 -25.13
C MET A 1 21.90 5.10 -25.05
N LYS A 2 22.16 3.78 -25.08
CA LYS A 2 21.10 2.72 -25.07
C LYS A 2 20.11 2.73 -23.88
N LYS A 3 20.54 3.14 -22.68
CA LYS A 3 19.72 3.07 -21.44
C LYS A 3 18.59 4.12 -21.39
N ARG A 4 18.79 5.30 -22.00
CA ARG A 4 17.81 6.40 -22.04
C ARG A 4 16.59 6.03 -22.90
N ASN A 5 16.82 5.37 -24.03
CA ASN A 5 15.74 4.94 -24.93
C ASN A 5 14.81 3.94 -24.24
N LYS A 6 15.37 2.97 -23.51
CA LYS A 6 14.59 1.97 -22.76
C LYS A 6 13.65 2.59 -21.71
N ILE A 7 14.09 3.66 -21.03
CA ILE A 7 13.25 4.36 -20.03
C ILE A 7 12.11 5.09 -20.74
N LEU A 8 12.39 5.78 -21.83
CA LEU A 8 11.37 6.48 -22.62
C LEU A 8 10.34 5.51 -23.20
N ASP A 9 10.78 4.35 -23.68
CA ASP A 9 9.89 3.29 -24.18
C ASP A 9 9.00 2.74 -23.06
N THR A 10 9.55 2.57 -21.86
CA THR A 10 8.79 2.11 -20.69
C THR A 10 7.74 3.15 -20.28
N ILE A 11 8.11 4.44 -20.22
CA ILE A 11 7.17 5.53 -19.91
C ILE A 11 6.05 5.59 -20.95
N LYS A 12 6.39 5.50 -22.24
CA LYS A 12 5.39 5.53 -23.32
C LYS A 12 4.42 4.35 -23.23
N LYS A 13 4.93 3.15 -22.94
CA LYS A 13 4.11 1.96 -22.73
C LYS A 13 3.18 2.12 -21.54
N ILE A 14 3.72 2.53 -20.38
CA ILE A 14 2.94 2.83 -19.18
C ILE A 14 1.81 3.81 -19.55
N THR A 15 2.12 4.98 -20.11
CA THR A 15 1.09 5.98 -20.41
C THR A 15 0.04 5.52 -21.42
N SER A 16 0.36 4.57 -22.30
CA SER A 16 -0.58 4.05 -23.30
C SER A 16 -1.47 2.94 -22.75
N GLU A 17 -0.98 2.15 -21.80
CA GLU A 17 -1.71 1.02 -21.19
C GLU A 17 -2.33 1.39 -19.84
N PHE A 18 -2.05 2.59 -19.33
CA PHE A 18 -2.52 3.04 -18.03
C PHE A 18 -4.02 3.37 -18.04
N ASP A 19 -4.76 2.73 -17.15
CA ASP A 19 -6.18 3.03 -16.94
C ASP A 19 -6.33 4.31 -16.12
N PHE A 20 -6.46 5.44 -16.82
CA PHE A 20 -6.66 6.75 -16.21
C PHE A 20 -7.99 6.84 -15.45
N ILE A 21 -9.03 6.13 -15.88
CA ILE A 21 -10.35 6.17 -15.23
C ILE A 21 -10.24 5.54 -13.84
N LEU A 22 -9.64 4.35 -13.74
CA LEU A 22 -9.40 3.69 -12.46
C LEU A 22 -8.55 4.55 -11.52
N PHE A 23 -7.50 5.18 -12.06
CA PHE A 23 -6.63 6.04 -11.26
C PHE A 23 -7.37 7.25 -10.70
N PHE A 24 -8.05 8.04 -11.55
CA PHE A 24 -8.76 9.24 -11.10
C PHE A 24 -9.92 8.92 -10.16
N THR A 25 -10.67 7.85 -10.41
CA THR A 25 -11.74 7.40 -9.50
C THR A 25 -11.17 7.02 -8.12
N THR A 26 -10.04 6.31 -8.07
CA THR A 26 -9.36 5.98 -6.82
C THR A 26 -8.90 7.23 -6.07
N VAL A 27 -8.31 8.21 -6.78
CA VAL A 27 -7.87 9.49 -6.19
C VAL A 27 -9.06 10.26 -5.60
N LEU A 28 -10.19 10.31 -6.30
CA LEU A 28 -11.41 10.95 -5.81
C LEU A 28 -11.95 10.26 -4.55
N LEU A 29 -11.92 8.92 -4.50
CA LEU A 29 -12.32 8.17 -3.30
C LEU A 29 -11.40 8.46 -2.11
N ILE A 30 -10.10 8.59 -2.33
CA ILE A 30 -9.14 8.97 -1.28
C ILE A 30 -9.46 10.36 -0.73
N ILE A 31 -9.70 11.35 -1.61
CA ILE A 31 -10.06 12.72 -1.20
C ILE A 31 -11.37 12.71 -0.41
N TYR A 32 -12.38 11.99 -0.90
CA TYR A 32 -13.66 11.86 -0.21
C TYR A 32 -13.50 11.23 1.17
N GLY A 33 -12.70 10.16 1.30
CA GLY A 33 -12.38 9.54 2.58
C GLY A 33 -11.68 10.48 3.56
N LEU A 34 -10.76 11.32 3.09
CA LEU A 34 -10.10 12.35 3.92
C LEU A 34 -11.10 13.39 4.44
N ILE A 35 -12.06 13.81 3.62
CA ILE A 35 -13.13 14.73 4.02
C ILE A 35 -14.00 14.08 5.11
N LEU A 36 -14.37 12.81 4.94
CA LEU A 36 -15.17 12.07 5.92
C LEU A 36 -14.46 11.92 7.26
N ILE A 37 -13.17 11.59 7.26
CA ILE A 37 -12.37 11.48 8.49
C ILE A 37 -12.30 12.83 9.20
N ASN A 38 -12.08 13.92 8.46
CA ASN A 38 -12.07 15.26 9.02
C ASN A 38 -13.43 15.64 9.63
N SER A 39 -14.54 15.26 8.97
CA SER A 39 -15.90 15.47 9.48
C SER A 39 -16.18 14.67 10.76
N ALA A 40 -15.76 13.39 10.81
CA ALA A 40 -16.03 12.50 11.93
C ALA A 40 -15.26 12.87 13.22
N ILE A 41 -14.09 13.49 13.11
CA ILE A 41 -13.27 13.90 14.26
C ILE A 41 -13.81 15.19 14.92
N GLY A 42 -14.67 15.94 14.21
CA GLY A 42 -15.24 17.20 14.66
C GLY A 42 -14.28 18.40 14.53
N LEU A 43 -14.86 19.58 14.28
CA LEU A 43 -14.14 20.84 13.96
C LEU A 43 -13.16 21.35 15.04
N ASN A 44 -13.15 20.75 16.24
CA ASN A 44 -12.42 21.26 17.42
C ASN A 44 -10.95 20.82 17.51
N LYS A 45 -10.41 20.12 16.51
CA LYS A 45 -8.98 19.74 16.45
C LYS A 45 -8.33 20.06 15.11
N PHE A 46 -8.87 21.04 14.36
CA PHE A 46 -8.17 21.61 13.20
C PHE A 46 -7.07 22.56 13.68
N SER A 47 -6.09 22.01 14.39
CA SER A 47 -4.86 22.70 14.75
C SER A 47 -3.90 22.49 13.59
N PHE A 48 -3.34 23.57 13.03
CA PHE A 48 -2.19 23.49 12.10
C PHE A 48 -0.93 22.87 12.73
N ASN A 49 -0.99 22.51 14.01
CA ASN A 49 0.02 21.70 14.66
C ASN A 49 -0.06 20.28 14.08
N PHE A 50 1.04 19.83 13.48
CA PHE A 50 1.27 18.45 13.07
C PHE A 50 1.35 17.54 14.31
N ASP A 51 0.21 17.34 14.95
CA ASP A 51 0.08 16.40 16.04
C ASP A 51 -0.17 15.02 15.43
N PHE A 52 0.85 14.16 15.49
CA PHE A 52 0.82 12.80 14.97
C PHE A 52 -0.18 11.90 15.70
N SER A 53 -0.81 12.38 16.78
CA SER A 53 -1.91 11.70 17.46
C SER A 53 -3.23 11.75 16.69
N SER A 54 -3.45 12.78 15.84
CA SER A 54 -4.69 12.95 15.08
C SER A 54 -4.86 11.89 13.99
N PHE A 55 -6.04 11.29 13.90
CA PHE A 55 -6.38 10.31 12.87
C PHE A 55 -6.26 10.89 11.45
N PHE A 56 -6.55 12.18 11.27
CA PHE A 56 -6.41 12.86 9.99
C PHE A 56 -4.94 12.93 9.53
N ASN A 57 -4.03 13.35 10.42
CA ASN A 57 -2.60 13.42 10.12
C ASN A 57 -2.01 12.02 9.83
N LYS A 58 -2.44 11.01 10.58
CA LYS A 58 -2.08 9.60 10.29
C LYS A 58 -2.54 9.20 8.89
N GLN A 59 -3.78 9.50 8.53
CA GLN A 59 -4.31 9.17 7.21
C GLN A 59 -3.53 9.86 6.10
N LEU A 60 -3.15 11.14 6.26
CA LEU A 60 -2.33 11.85 5.27
C LEU A 60 -0.96 11.19 5.06
N VAL A 61 -0.29 10.76 6.14
CA VAL A 61 0.98 10.04 6.05
C VAL A 61 0.81 8.72 5.29
N TRP A 62 -0.23 7.95 5.61
CA TRP A 62 -0.50 6.67 4.93
C TRP A 62 -0.89 6.84 3.46
N VAL A 63 -1.67 7.87 3.11
CA VAL A 63 -1.98 8.21 1.72
C VAL A 63 -0.69 8.58 0.97
N GLY A 64 0.17 9.40 1.56
CA GLY A 64 1.47 9.78 0.98
C GLY A 64 2.37 8.57 0.74
N LEU A 65 2.51 7.69 1.75
CA LEU A 65 3.26 6.44 1.62
C LEU A 65 2.66 5.50 0.56
N GLY A 66 1.33 5.38 0.50
CA GLY A 66 0.63 4.56 -0.49
C GLY A 66 0.84 5.05 -1.92
N LEU A 67 0.76 6.36 -2.15
CA LEU A 67 1.05 6.97 -3.45
C LEU A 67 2.51 6.78 -3.85
N LEU A 68 3.44 6.94 -2.91
CA LEU A 68 4.86 6.70 -3.15
C LEU A 68 5.11 5.25 -3.57
N ILE A 69 4.54 4.28 -2.84
CA ILE A 69 4.64 2.85 -3.17
C ILE A 69 4.00 2.57 -4.54
N PHE A 70 2.84 3.15 -4.83
CA PHE A 70 2.18 3.03 -6.12
C PHE A 70 3.11 3.44 -7.28
N PHE A 71 3.74 4.62 -7.19
CA PHE A 71 4.68 5.06 -8.22
C PHE A 71 5.90 4.16 -8.33
N ILE A 72 6.45 3.64 -7.23
CA ILE A 72 7.56 2.67 -7.28
C ILE A 72 7.14 1.39 -8.01
N VAL A 73 5.97 0.83 -7.67
CA VAL A 73 5.45 -0.41 -8.26
C VAL A 73 5.12 -0.25 -9.74
N LEU A 74 4.69 0.94 -10.16
CA LEU A 74 4.39 1.25 -11.55
C LEU A 74 5.63 1.11 -12.48
N PHE A 75 6.84 1.30 -11.95
CA PHE A 75 8.09 1.07 -12.69
C PHE A 75 8.69 -0.33 -12.48
N LEU A 76 8.10 -1.16 -11.62
CA LEU A 76 8.55 -2.54 -11.40
C LEU A 76 8.13 -3.43 -12.58
N ASN A 77 9.08 -4.21 -13.10
CA ASN A 77 8.80 -5.14 -14.19
C ASN A 77 8.16 -6.41 -13.62
N TYR A 78 6.92 -6.69 -14.05
CA TYR A 78 6.12 -7.82 -13.60
C TYR A 78 6.79 -9.19 -13.83
N ILE A 79 7.74 -9.31 -14.77
CA ILE A 79 8.49 -10.55 -15.03
C ILE A 79 9.24 -11.01 -13.76
N TRP A 80 9.65 -10.08 -12.89
CA TRP A 80 10.26 -10.44 -11.61
C TRP A 80 9.23 -11.03 -10.63
N LEU A 81 7.98 -10.56 -10.65
CA LEU A 81 6.93 -11.11 -9.80
C LEU A 81 6.61 -12.56 -10.18
N GLU A 82 6.56 -12.85 -11.48
CA GLU A 82 6.40 -14.21 -12.01
C GLU A 82 7.58 -15.09 -11.60
N LYS A 83 8.83 -14.67 -11.85
CA LYS A 83 10.01 -15.50 -11.54
C LYS A 83 10.17 -15.82 -10.04
N PHE A 84 9.75 -14.92 -9.16
CA PHE A 84 9.94 -15.04 -7.71
C PHE A 84 8.64 -15.35 -6.95
N TRP A 85 7.62 -15.86 -7.64
CA TRP A 85 6.30 -16.14 -7.05
C TRP A 85 6.39 -17.02 -5.78
N TRP A 86 7.22 -18.07 -5.79
CA TRP A 86 7.37 -19.00 -4.68
C TRP A 86 8.02 -18.35 -3.47
N ALA A 87 9.02 -17.48 -3.69
CA ALA A 87 9.69 -16.75 -2.63
C ALA A 87 8.75 -15.70 -2.01
N ILE A 88 7.99 -14.98 -2.84
CA ILE A 88 6.96 -14.03 -2.40
C ILE A 88 5.91 -14.77 -1.54
N TYR A 89 5.46 -15.94 -1.96
CA TYR A 89 4.50 -16.75 -1.21
C TYR A 89 5.04 -17.17 0.16
N ILE A 90 6.24 -17.76 0.20
CA ILE A 90 6.86 -18.24 1.45
C ILE A 90 7.08 -17.08 2.42
N ILE A 91 7.59 -15.94 1.95
CA ILE A 91 7.79 -14.76 2.81
C ILE A 91 6.47 -14.27 3.41
N ASN A 92 5.40 -14.22 2.61
CA ASN A 92 4.08 -13.83 3.11
C ASN A 92 3.51 -14.85 4.11
N LEU A 93 3.71 -16.15 3.87
CA LEU A 93 3.29 -17.22 4.77
C LEU A 93 4.04 -17.13 6.12
N LEU A 94 5.36 -16.91 6.08
CA LEU A 94 6.15 -16.64 7.27
C LEU A 94 5.67 -15.37 8.00
N GLY A 95 5.27 -14.34 7.25
CA GLY A 95 4.66 -13.13 7.80
C GLY A 95 3.37 -13.43 8.59
N LEU A 96 2.49 -14.28 8.07
CA LEU A 96 1.29 -14.73 8.78
C LEU A 96 1.64 -15.50 10.06
N ILE A 97 2.62 -16.39 10.00
CA ILE A 97 3.09 -17.14 11.17
C ILE A 97 3.69 -16.18 12.21
N ALA A 98 4.46 -15.20 11.76
CA ALA A 98 5.09 -14.20 12.63
C ALA A 98 4.06 -13.38 13.43
N VAL A 99 2.84 -13.17 12.90
CA VAL A 99 1.75 -12.51 13.66
C VAL A 99 1.43 -13.28 14.93
N PHE A 100 1.46 -14.62 14.92
CA PHE A 100 1.13 -15.40 16.11
C PHE A 100 2.16 -15.20 17.24
N ILE A 101 3.40 -14.84 16.93
CA ILE A 101 4.47 -14.65 17.91
C ILE A 101 4.58 -13.18 18.31
N PHE A 102 4.68 -12.30 17.31
CA PHE A 102 4.99 -10.86 17.49
C PHE A 102 3.77 -9.94 17.36
N GLY A 103 2.59 -10.48 17.06
CA GLY A 103 1.39 -9.68 16.87
C GLY A 103 0.80 -9.19 18.20
N HIS A 104 0.18 -8.02 18.15
CA HIS A 104 -0.59 -7.46 19.25
C HIS A 104 -2.09 -7.77 19.07
N VAL A 105 -2.77 -7.98 20.20
CA VAL A 105 -4.24 -8.20 20.20
C VAL A 105 -4.94 -6.86 20.04
N SER A 106 -5.77 -6.73 19.02
CA SER A 106 -6.59 -5.54 18.75
C SER A 106 -7.97 -6.01 18.29
N GLY A 107 -9.04 -5.52 18.92
CA GLY A 107 -10.41 -5.93 18.59
C GLY A 107 -10.70 -7.43 18.83
N GLY A 108 -9.99 -8.06 19.78
CA GLY A 108 -10.18 -9.47 20.14
C GLY A 108 -9.37 -10.47 19.30
N ALA A 109 -8.64 -10.03 18.27
CA ALA A 109 -7.80 -10.89 17.43
C ALA A 109 -6.35 -10.38 17.37
N ARG A 110 -5.41 -11.31 17.17
CA ARG A 110 -3.99 -11.01 16.93
C ARG A 110 -3.74 -10.95 15.43
N SER A 111 -3.73 -9.74 14.86
CA SER A 111 -3.60 -9.52 13.41
C SER A 111 -2.57 -8.46 13.01
N TRP A 112 -2.12 -7.63 13.95
CA TRP A 112 -1.25 -6.48 13.67
C TRP A 112 0.14 -6.68 14.28
N ILE A 113 1.18 -6.44 13.48
CA ILE A 113 2.57 -6.38 13.92
C ILE A 113 3.02 -4.92 13.89
N GLY A 114 3.76 -4.48 14.91
CA GLY A 114 4.35 -3.15 14.96
C GLY A 114 3.82 -2.29 16.11
N TRP A 115 4.30 -1.04 16.16
CA TRP A 115 4.19 -0.18 17.34
C TRP A 115 3.69 1.21 16.94
N GLY A 116 2.81 1.78 17.76
CA GLY A 116 2.31 3.15 17.56
C GLY A 116 1.58 3.33 16.22
N MET A 117 2.12 4.20 15.37
CA MET A 117 1.54 4.58 14.06
C MET A 117 1.87 3.60 12.94
N LEU A 118 3.00 2.88 13.04
CA LEU A 118 3.45 1.91 12.03
C LEU A 118 3.00 0.53 12.47
N LYS A 119 1.73 0.23 12.15
CA LYS A 119 1.17 -1.10 12.31
C LYS A 119 0.99 -1.69 10.92
N VAL A 120 1.54 -2.88 10.73
CA VAL A 120 1.51 -3.61 9.47
C VAL A 120 0.70 -4.88 9.71
N GLN A 121 -0.22 -5.17 8.81
CA GLN A 121 -1.05 -6.36 8.87
C GLN A 121 -0.57 -7.35 7.80
N PRO A 122 0.10 -8.47 8.17
CA PRO A 122 0.67 -9.40 7.19
C PRO A 122 -0.36 -10.02 6.24
N SER A 123 -1.64 -10.12 6.64
CA SER A 123 -2.70 -10.61 5.75
C SER A 123 -2.95 -9.70 4.54
N GLU A 124 -2.62 -8.40 4.63
CA GLU A 124 -2.71 -7.49 3.47
C GLU A 124 -1.71 -7.89 2.38
N PHE A 125 -0.47 -8.22 2.77
CA PHE A 125 0.57 -8.66 1.85
C PHE A 125 0.28 -10.07 1.32
N PHE A 126 -0.24 -10.95 2.18
CA PHE A 126 -0.60 -12.31 1.77
C PHE A 126 -1.67 -12.34 0.68
N LYS A 127 -2.66 -11.43 0.69
CA LYS A 127 -3.67 -11.29 -0.39
C LYS A 127 -3.02 -11.06 -1.75
N ILE A 128 -2.00 -10.21 -1.83
CA ILE A 128 -1.28 -9.95 -3.08
C ILE A 128 -0.37 -11.13 -3.41
N GLY A 129 0.33 -11.67 -2.40
CA GLY A 129 1.26 -12.79 -2.56
C GLY A 129 0.60 -14.06 -3.10
N ILE A 130 -0.60 -14.38 -2.64
CA ILE A 130 -1.33 -15.56 -3.12
C ILE A 130 -1.82 -15.39 -4.57
N ILE A 131 -2.25 -14.19 -4.97
CA ILE A 131 -2.62 -13.90 -6.37
C ILE A 131 -1.41 -14.13 -7.28
N ILE A 132 -0.23 -13.62 -6.91
CA ILE A 132 1.01 -13.81 -7.67
C ILE A 132 1.39 -15.29 -7.71
N ALA A 133 1.28 -16.00 -6.58
CA ALA A 133 1.61 -17.42 -6.49
C ALA A 133 0.73 -18.29 -7.39
N VAL A 134 -0.58 -18.04 -7.38
CA VAL A 134 -1.54 -18.79 -8.20
C VAL A 134 -1.42 -18.43 -9.68
N ALA A 135 -1.04 -17.20 -10.03
CA ALA A 135 -0.84 -16.80 -11.42
C ALA A 135 0.49 -17.32 -12.00
N GLY A 136 1.51 -17.55 -11.17
CA GLY A 136 2.83 -18.02 -11.59
C GLY A 136 3.07 -19.53 -11.45
N TYR A 137 2.18 -20.23 -10.73
CA TYR A 137 2.13 -21.70 -10.66
C TYR A 137 1.48 -22.28 -11.91
#